data_AF-A0A2N2HVK0-F1
#
_entry.id   AF-A0A2N2HVK0-F1
#
_cell.length_a   1.000
_cell.length_b   1.000
_cell.length_c   1.000
_cell.angle_alpha   90.00
_cell.angle_beta   90.00
_cell.angle_gamma   90.00
#
_symmetry.space_group_name_H-M   'P 1'
#
loop_
_entity.id
_entity.type
_entity.pdbx_description
1 polymer ?
#
loop_
_entity_poly.entity_id
_entity_poly.type
_entity_poly.pdbx_seq_one_letter_code
_entity_poly.pdbx_strand_id
1 'polypeptide(L)'
;MKERYTPNEDLACWFGLSHASFLTLPRVMMEAMPEEWQKKMAALLNEFDDAFPNQPDIRTRVQITQYGKLIKTPEWMINYRHPDYKMIDACRGKNESNLS
;
A
#
# COMPACT_ATOMS: atom_id res chain seq x y z
N MET A 1 -6.04 28.19 -7.41
CA MET A 1 -7.02 27.60 -6.47
C MET A 1 -6.34 26.40 -5.84
N LYS A 2 -6.37 26.23 -4.50
CA LYS A 2 -5.95 24.98 -3.87
C LYS A 2 -7.13 24.02 -4.00
N GLU A 3 -6.94 22.90 -4.70
CA GLU A 3 -7.93 21.82 -4.76
C GLU A 3 -8.36 21.44 -3.33
N ARG A 4 -9.66 21.21 -3.16
CA ARG A 4 -10.23 20.86 -1.86
C ARG A 4 -9.72 19.48 -1.49
N TYR A 5 -8.98 19.40 -0.39
CA TYR A 5 -8.54 18.15 0.21
C TYR A 5 -9.76 17.31 0.64
N THR A 6 -9.91 16.15 0.02
CA THR A 6 -10.99 15.18 0.24
C THR A 6 -10.40 13.95 0.93
N PRO A 7 -10.68 13.74 2.22
CA PRO A 7 -10.10 12.63 3.00
C PRO A 7 -10.32 11.23 2.38
N ASN A 8 -11.41 11.08 1.60
CA ASN A 8 -11.77 9.82 0.93
C ASN A 8 -10.85 9.46 -0.25
N GLU A 9 -10.05 10.40 -0.75
CA GLU A 9 -9.15 10.20 -1.89
C GLU A 9 -7.69 10.01 -1.45
N ASP A 10 -7.39 10.22 -0.16
CA ASP A 10 -6.06 10.02 0.40
C ASP A 10 -5.87 8.55 0.80
N LEU A 11 -5.17 7.82 -0.06
CA LEU A 11 -4.80 6.42 0.16
C LEU A 11 -3.99 6.22 1.46
N ALA A 12 -3.10 7.16 1.78
CA ALA A 12 -2.32 7.13 3.01
C ALA A 12 -3.21 7.40 4.24
N CYS A 13 -4.29 8.16 4.09
CA CYS A 13 -5.30 8.32 5.14
C CYS A 13 -6.01 6.99 5.44
N TRP A 14 -6.52 6.30 4.41
CA TRP A 14 -7.18 4.99 4.57
C TRP A 14 -6.25 3.95 5.22
N PHE A 15 -4.99 3.87 4.78
CA PHE A 15 -4.00 2.98 5.39
C PHE A 15 -3.61 3.32 6.83
N GLY A 16 -3.83 4.57 7.27
CA GLY A 16 -3.58 5.02 8.64
C GLY A 16 -4.59 4.50 9.67
N LEU A 17 -5.75 4.01 9.21
CA LEU A 17 -6.87 3.61 10.08
C LEU A 17 -6.79 2.16 10.58
N SER A 18 -5.63 1.50 10.48
CA SER A 18 -5.36 0.14 11.00
C SER A 18 -6.06 -1.03 10.28
N HIS A 19 -6.82 -0.80 9.22
CA HIS A 19 -7.54 -1.84 8.44
C HIS A 19 -6.63 -2.74 7.59
N ALA A 20 -5.40 -2.32 7.32
CA ALA A 20 -4.61 -2.86 6.22
C ALA A 20 -3.51 -3.85 6.64
N SER A 21 -3.74 -4.64 7.70
CA SER A 21 -2.72 -5.58 8.16
C SER A 21 -2.32 -6.59 7.07
N PHE A 22 -3.21 -6.86 6.10
CA PHE A 22 -2.98 -7.78 4.97
C PHE A 22 -2.37 -7.09 3.73
N LEU A 23 -2.62 -5.79 3.50
CA LEU A 23 -2.17 -5.06 2.30
C LEU A 23 -0.76 -4.49 2.43
N THR A 24 0.16 -5.21 3.08
CA THR A 24 1.48 -4.69 3.46
C THR A 24 2.38 -4.35 2.26
N LEU A 25 2.32 -5.13 1.18
CA LEU A 25 3.06 -4.86 -0.07
C LEU A 25 2.31 -3.90 -1.00
N PRO A 26 1.00 -4.12 -1.30
CA PRO A 26 0.25 -3.21 -2.16
C PRO A 26 0.28 -1.77 -1.65
N ARG A 27 0.16 -1.52 -0.34
CA ARG A 27 0.21 -0.16 0.21
C ARG A 27 1.50 0.59 -0.11
N VAL A 28 2.65 -0.10 -0.13
CA VAL A 28 3.97 0.54 -0.33
C VAL A 28 4.22 0.76 -1.81
N MET A 29 3.85 -0.22 -2.64
CA MET A 29 4.06 -0.14 -4.08
C MET A 29 3.09 0.85 -4.76
N MET A 30 1.87 0.98 -4.24
CA MET A 30 0.88 1.91 -4.78
C MET A 30 1.25 3.37 -4.60
N GLU A 31 2.00 3.73 -3.56
CA GLU A 31 2.56 5.09 -3.38
C GLU A 31 3.44 5.52 -4.56
N ALA A 32 4.07 4.55 -5.25
CA ALA A 32 4.87 4.80 -6.44
C ALA A 32 4.11 4.64 -7.76
N MET A 33 2.80 4.41 -7.73
CA MET A 33 1.94 4.41 -8.92
C MET A 33 1.41 5.80 -9.23
N PRO A 34 0.92 6.07 -10.45
CA PRO A 34 0.29 7.34 -10.78
C PRO A 34 -0.84 7.69 -9.80
N GLU A 35 -1.01 8.98 -9.52
CA GLU A 35 -2.00 9.51 -8.58
C GLU A 35 -3.42 8.97 -8.86
N GLU A 36 -3.79 8.87 -10.14
CA GLU A 36 -5.06 8.29 -10.59
C GLU A 36 -5.31 6.87 -10.06
N TRP A 37 -4.27 6.04 -9.99
CA TRP A 37 -4.40 4.68 -9.47
C TRP A 37 -4.53 4.67 -7.95
N GLN A 38 -3.82 5.57 -7.28
CA GLN A 38 -3.92 5.74 -5.82
C GLN A 38 -5.34 6.15 -5.42
N LYS A 39 -5.90 7.15 -6.12
CA LYS A 39 -7.29 7.60 -5.94
C LYS A 39 -8.30 6.49 -6.19
N LYS A 40 -8.13 5.73 -7.27
CA LYS A 40 -9.01 4.58 -7.58
C LYS A 40 -8.96 3.50 -6.50
N MET A 41 -7.77 3.20 -5.98
CA MET A 41 -7.64 2.24 -4.89
C MET A 41 -8.32 2.77 -3.61
N ALA A 42 -8.09 4.03 -3.25
CA ALA A 42 -8.75 4.65 -2.10
C ALA A 42 -10.28 4.62 -2.23
N ALA A 43 -10.82 4.96 -3.40
CA ALA A 43 -12.26 4.90 -3.66
C ALA A 43 -12.82 3.49 -3.49
N LEU A 44 -12.20 2.48 -4.10
CA LEU A 44 -12.63 1.09 -3.98
C LEU A 44 -12.57 0.55 -2.55
N LEU A 45 -11.57 0.96 -1.77
CA LEU A 45 -11.44 0.55 -0.38
C LEU A 45 -12.53 1.16 0.50
N ASN A 46 -12.89 2.42 0.26
CA ASN A 46 -14.04 3.03 0.95
C ASN A 46 -15.35 2.36 0.55
N GLU A 47 -15.57 2.09 -0.75
CA GLU A 47 -16.75 1.35 -1.22
C GLU A 47 -16.83 -0.06 -0.60
N PHE A 48 -15.68 -0.72 -0.40
CA PHE A 48 -15.61 -2.01 0.29
C PHE A 48 -16.04 -1.90 1.76
N ASP A 49 -15.56 -0.90 2.49
CA ASP A 49 -15.96 -0.68 3.88
C ASP A 49 -17.46 -0.35 3.99
N ASP A 50 -17.99 0.47 3.08
CA ASP A 50 -19.42 0.83 3.02
C ASP A 50 -20.30 -0.39 2.67
N ALA A 51 -19.83 -1.28 1.80
CA ALA A 51 -20.56 -2.50 1.43
C ALA A 51 -20.60 -3.54 2.55
N PHE A 52 -19.61 -3.54 3.45
CA PHE A 52 -19.47 -4.49 4.55
C PHE A 52 -19.29 -3.78 5.91
N PRO A 53 -20.31 -3.05 6.41
CA PRO A 53 -20.18 -2.24 7.63
C PRO A 53 -20.08 -3.08 8.92
N ASN A 54 -20.41 -4.37 8.85
CA ASN A 54 -20.43 -5.28 10.00
C ASN A 54 -19.25 -6.26 9.98
N GLN A 55 -18.06 -5.78 9.57
CA GLN A 55 -16.84 -6.59 9.59
C GLN A 55 -16.57 -7.11 11.02
N PRO A 56 -16.15 -8.38 11.17
CA PRO A 56 -15.85 -8.95 12.49
C PRO A 56 -14.63 -8.27 13.11
N ASP A 57 -14.63 -8.09 14.44
CA ASP A 57 -13.49 -7.54 15.18
C ASP A 57 -12.37 -8.59 15.35
N ILE A 58 -11.71 -8.89 14.24
CA ILE A 58 -10.54 -9.76 14.15
C ILE A 58 -9.35 -8.96 13.63
N ARG A 59 -8.14 -9.43 13.92
CA ARG A 59 -6.90 -8.82 13.44
C ARG A 59 -6.07 -9.85 12.70
N THR A 60 -5.54 -9.47 11.55
CA THR A 60 -4.60 -10.29 10.79
C THR A 60 -3.18 -10.00 11.24
N ARG A 61 -2.40 -11.05 11.50
CA ARG A 61 -0.96 -10.92 11.72
C ARG A 61 -0.21 -11.40 10.48
N VAL A 62 0.46 -10.48 9.79
CA VAL A 62 1.35 -10.84 8.67
C VAL A 62 2.75 -11.13 9.19
N GLN A 63 3.31 -12.24 8.73
CA GLN A 63 4.67 -12.66 9.00
C GLN A 63 5.48 -12.60 7.71
N ILE A 64 6.71 -12.09 7.78
CA ILE A 64 7.61 -12.02 6.63
C ILE A 64 8.66 -13.10 6.79
N THR A 65 8.78 -13.95 5.77
CA THR A 65 9.79 -15.00 5.72
C THR A 65 10.76 -14.75 4.59
N GLN A 66 12.04 -15.05 4.82
CA GLN A 66 13.08 -15.03 3.82
C GLN A 66 13.88 -16.32 3.94
N TYR A 67 13.98 -17.08 2.84
CA TYR A 67 14.65 -18.40 2.81
C TYR A 67 14.14 -19.36 3.91
N GLY A 68 12.82 -19.38 4.13
CA GLY A 68 12.18 -20.25 5.12
C GLY A 68 12.33 -19.79 6.58
N LYS A 69 13.00 -18.67 6.84
CA LYS A 69 13.15 -18.11 8.21
C LYS A 69 12.27 -16.88 8.38
N LEU A 70 11.62 -16.78 9.55
CA LEU A 70 10.92 -15.56 9.93
C LEU A 70 11.93 -14.43 10.12
N ILE A 71 11.65 -13.28 9.51
CA ILE A 71 12.46 -12.07 9.64
C ILE A 71 11.65 -10.92 10.23
N LYS A 72 12.35 -9.90 10.74
CA LYS A 72 11.71 -8.62 11.08
C LYS A 72 11.18 -7.98 9.81
N THR A 73 10.01 -7.34 9.90
CA THR A 73 9.47 -6.54 8.82
C THR A 73 10.51 -5.49 8.38
N PRO A 74 10.91 -5.47 7.10
CA PRO A 74 11.86 -4.48 6.59
C PRO A 74 11.33 -3.05 6.78
N GLU A 75 12.21 -2.13 7.11
CA GLU A 75 11.84 -0.74 7.44
C GLU A 75 11.14 -0.02 6.27
N TRP A 76 11.63 -0.23 5.04
CA TRP A 76 11.04 0.30 3.82
C TRP A 76 9.57 -0.14 3.61
N MET A 77 9.17 -1.27 4.20
CA MET A 77 7.81 -1.78 4.10
C MET A 77 6.86 -1.20 5.17
N ILE A 78 7.42 -0.64 6.24
CA ILE A 78 6.67 -0.03 7.34
C ILE A 78 6.39 1.44 7.04
N ASN A 79 7.38 2.14 6.47
CA ASN A 79 7.34 3.59 6.25
C ASN A 79 6.68 3.96 4.91
N TYR A 80 5.44 3.53 4.67
CA TYR A 80 4.74 3.78 3.41
C TYR A 80 4.50 5.28 3.13
N ARG A 81 4.34 6.13 4.16
CA ARG A 81 4.22 7.60 4.00
C ARG A 81 5.50 8.28 3.51
N HIS A 82 6.63 7.57 3.57
CA HIS A 82 7.93 8.00 3.08
C HIS A 82 8.58 6.84 2.33
N PRO A 83 8.02 6.50 1.14
CA PRO A 83 8.37 5.28 0.43
C PRO A 83 9.85 5.29 0.02
N ASP A 84 10.53 4.17 0.22
CA ASP A 84 11.87 3.95 -0.32
C ASP A 84 11.76 3.61 -1.81
N TYR A 85 11.79 4.65 -2.64
CA TYR A 85 11.65 4.53 -4.10
C TYR A 85 12.70 3.60 -4.72
N LYS A 86 13.92 3.53 -4.15
CA LYS A 86 14.96 2.64 -4.66
C LYS A 86 14.55 1.17 -4.52
N MET A 87 13.99 0.80 -3.37
CA MET A 87 13.50 -0.56 -3.14
C MET A 87 12.25 -0.85 -3.97
N ILE A 88 11.32 0.11 -4.08
CA ILE A 88 10.10 -0.06 -4.89
C ILE A 88 10.44 -0.22 -6.37
N ASP A 89 11.37 0.56 -6.91
CA ASP A 89 11.78 0.43 -8.29
C ASP A 89 12.48 -0.90 -8.58
N ALA A 90 13.24 -1.43 -7.61
CA ALA A 90 13.78 -2.79 -7.72
C ALA A 90 12.68 -3.87 -7.83
N CYS A 91 11.48 -3.61 -7.28
CA CYS A 91 10.33 -4.51 -7.42
C CYS A 91 9.64 -4.45 -8.79
N ARG A 92 9.98 -3.48 -9.67
CA ARG A 92 9.41 -3.39 -11.03
C ARG A 92 10.01 -4.41 -12.01
N GLY A 93 11.06 -5.12 -11.61
CA GLY A 93 11.83 -6.02 -12.47
C GLY A 93 12.88 -5.28 -13.31
N LYS A 94 13.80 -6.02 -13.94
CA LYS A 94 14.73 -5.42 -14.91
C LYS A 94 13.95 -5.11 -16.18
N ASN A 95 13.93 -3.86 -16.63
CA ASN A 95 13.53 -3.54 -18.00
C ASN A 95 14.53 -4.23 -18.96
N GLU A 96 14.09 -5.27 -19.66
CA GLU A 96 14.86 -5.92 -20.76
C GLU A 96 14.89 -5.02 -22.01
N SER A 97 15.18 -3.73 -21.84
CA SER A 97 15.06 -2.71 -22.88
C SER A 97 16.32 -1.86 -22.98
N ASN A 98 17.51 -2.46 -22.79
CA ASN A 98 18.81 -1.86 -23.08
C ASN A 98 19.83 -2.93 -23.51
N LEU A 99 19.39 -3.85 -24.38
CA LEU A 99 20.25 -4.71 -25.19
C LEU A 99 19.83 -4.53 -26.66
N SER A 100 20.21 -3.40 -27.24
CA SER A 100 20.26 -3.17 -28.68
C SER A 100 21.36 -2.17 -28.98
#